data_AF-A0A8K0QCH0-F1
#
_entry.id   AF-A0A8K0QCH0-F1
#
_cell.length_a   1.000
_cell.length_b   1.000
_cell.length_c   1.000
_cell.angle_alpha   90.00
_cell.angle_beta   90.00
_cell.angle_gamma   90.00
#
_symmetry.space_group_name_H-M   'P 1'
#
loop_
_entity.id
_entity.type
_entity.pdbx_description
1 polymer ?
#
loop_
_entity_poly.entity_id
_entity_poly.type
_entity_poly.pdbx_seq_one_letter_code
_entity_poly.pdbx_strand_id
1 'polypeptide(L)'
;MEPPSLRVSCLCGSVSQLVKSRPAVDTPPNLSLCHCNTCRYTSGLLCASYCPIAVPSLPHGVKPYDAADGWTRHFCSSCGCHVFRCKTADSGETEWELATGVITESIPEDCSKVMQYTHHDHVSHTKDGGIAVWIPEFQGQKMEFLEGAAPPRAREAVLQEDHLPASCACGRVRFHVTRPNPASYLPRSNISDLIYPYSSTDQAITQNPADEKWWIRAAGTKYLAGTCACRSCRLAAGFEIQTWTFVPRANIFFHVAEPGGGETIVPLDFDALPADILTSYRSSPDVLREFCGTCGATVFWHDKWRPDLIDVSVGLLRAAEGARAERWVDWWTERVSFTEDAENGRVGTEAQRARALIHSLEEGLRQWCRREQ
;
A
#
# COMPACT_ATOMS: atom_id res chain seq x y z
N MET A 1 -6.27 -25.08 24.59
CA MET A 1 -7.36 -24.41 23.85
C MET A 1 -7.02 -24.50 22.37
N GLU A 2 -7.98 -24.85 21.52
CA GLU A 2 -7.78 -24.88 20.06
C GLU A 2 -7.53 -23.45 19.56
N PRO A 3 -6.57 -23.22 18.64
CA PRO A 3 -6.31 -21.89 18.11
C PRO A 3 -7.53 -21.35 17.33
N PRO A 4 -7.81 -20.03 17.38
CA PRO A 4 -8.93 -19.46 16.63
C PRO A 4 -8.73 -19.61 15.12
N SER A 5 -9.84 -19.66 14.40
CA SER A 5 -9.90 -19.59 12.94
C SER A 5 -10.11 -18.14 12.49
N LEU A 6 -9.47 -17.76 11.40
CA LEU A 6 -9.54 -16.46 10.77
C LEU A 6 -10.33 -16.58 9.48
N ARG A 7 -11.41 -15.82 9.33
CA ARG A 7 -12.13 -15.68 8.06
C ARG A 7 -11.40 -14.67 7.20
N VAL A 8 -11.07 -15.09 5.98
CA VAL A 8 -10.28 -14.27 5.04
C VAL A 8 -11.01 -14.10 3.73
N SER A 9 -10.85 -12.95 3.09
CA SER A 9 -11.37 -12.71 1.75
C SER A 9 -10.50 -11.71 0.98
N CYS A 10 -10.23 -11.97 -0.31
CA CYS A 10 -9.68 -10.96 -1.22
C CYS A 10 -10.79 -10.08 -1.83
N LEU A 11 -10.44 -8.99 -2.53
CA LEU A 11 -11.43 -8.05 -3.07
C LEU A 11 -12.46 -8.71 -4.01
N CYS A 12 -12.02 -9.58 -4.92
CA CYS A 12 -12.92 -10.26 -5.86
C CYS A 12 -13.65 -11.47 -5.28
N GLY A 13 -13.38 -11.86 -4.03
CA GLY A 13 -13.97 -13.02 -3.37
C GLY A 13 -13.47 -14.40 -3.84
N SER A 14 -12.60 -14.48 -4.86
CA SER A 14 -12.07 -15.77 -5.35
C SER A 14 -11.23 -16.53 -4.32
N VAL A 15 -10.55 -15.79 -3.45
CA VAL A 15 -9.89 -16.33 -2.25
C VAL A 15 -10.78 -15.96 -1.08
N SER A 16 -11.55 -16.93 -0.58
CA SER A 16 -12.42 -16.77 0.59
C SER A 16 -12.44 -18.09 1.36
N GLN A 17 -11.90 -18.09 2.58
CA GLN A 17 -11.78 -19.33 3.38
C GLN A 17 -11.65 -19.05 4.89
N LEU A 18 -11.74 -20.12 5.68
CA LEU A 18 -11.34 -20.13 7.08
C LEU A 18 -9.93 -20.70 7.21
N VAL A 19 -9.06 -20.01 7.93
CA VAL A 19 -7.66 -20.40 8.14
C VAL A 19 -7.40 -20.53 9.64
N LYS A 20 -6.79 -21.63 10.10
CA LYS A 20 -6.44 -21.74 11.52
C LYS A 20 -5.24 -20.85 11.84
N SER A 21 -5.34 -20.03 12.88
CA SER A 21 -4.18 -19.31 13.41
C SER A 21 -3.17 -20.28 14.01
N ARG A 22 -1.89 -19.89 14.04
CA ARG A 22 -0.87 -20.60 14.81
C ARG A 22 -0.69 -19.87 16.14
N PRO A 23 -0.66 -20.55 17.30
CA PRO A 23 -0.26 -19.91 18.55
C PRO A 23 1.13 -19.30 18.36
N ALA A 24 1.25 -17.99 18.57
CA ALA A 24 2.56 -17.35 18.70
C ALA A 24 3.18 -17.75 20.04
N VAL A 25 4.51 -17.70 20.12
CA VAL A 25 5.25 -17.92 21.39
C VAL A 25 4.81 -16.89 22.44
N ASP A 26 4.48 -15.67 21.98
CA ASP A 26 3.84 -14.61 22.76
C ASP A 26 2.32 -14.69 22.62
N THR A 27 1.60 -14.65 23.74
CA THR A 27 0.14 -14.56 23.76
C THR A 27 -0.31 -13.28 24.46
N PRO A 28 -1.00 -12.34 23.77
CA PRO A 28 -1.49 -12.38 22.38
C PRO A 28 -0.38 -12.24 21.31
N PRO A 29 -0.65 -12.62 20.03
CA PRO A 29 0.35 -12.52 18.96
C PRO A 29 0.69 -11.06 18.68
N ASN A 30 1.99 -10.77 18.71
CA ASN A 30 2.56 -9.49 18.32
C ASN A 30 2.64 -9.39 16.79
N LEU A 31 2.01 -8.37 16.22
CA LEU A 31 2.09 -8.03 14.81
C LEU A 31 3.19 -6.99 14.60
N SER A 32 3.89 -7.14 13.48
CA SER A 32 4.85 -6.17 13.00
C SER A 32 4.35 -5.44 11.77
N LEU A 33 4.77 -4.18 11.62
CA LEU A 33 4.70 -3.47 10.35
C LEU A 33 6.09 -3.53 9.71
N CYS A 34 6.24 -4.34 8.66
CA CYS A 34 7.49 -4.53 7.95
C CYS A 34 7.67 -3.47 6.86
N HIS A 35 8.79 -2.75 6.89
CA HIS A 35 9.12 -1.65 5.96
C HIS A 35 10.23 -2.01 4.97
N CYS A 36 10.64 -3.28 4.90
CA CYS A 36 11.73 -3.68 4.05
C CYS A 36 11.40 -3.41 2.57
N ASN A 37 12.45 -3.13 1.78
CA ASN A 37 12.33 -2.89 0.35
C ASN A 37 11.60 -4.02 -0.39
N THR A 38 11.82 -5.29 -0.03
CA THR A 38 11.10 -6.41 -0.65
C THR A 38 9.59 -6.30 -0.42
N CYS A 39 9.13 -6.09 0.82
CA CYS A 39 7.71 -5.93 1.12
C CYS A 39 7.11 -4.73 0.38
N ARG A 40 7.82 -3.59 0.35
CA ARG A 40 7.37 -2.39 -0.36
C ARG A 40 7.21 -2.61 -1.86
N TYR A 41 8.23 -3.16 -2.51
CA TYR A 41 8.28 -3.33 -3.95
C TYR A 41 7.43 -4.50 -4.46
N THR A 42 7.17 -5.50 -3.61
CA THR A 42 6.28 -6.62 -3.96
C THR A 42 4.82 -6.27 -3.74
N SER A 43 4.47 -5.47 -2.73
CA SER A 43 3.07 -5.09 -2.47
C SER A 43 2.62 -3.82 -3.19
N GLY A 44 3.54 -2.87 -3.40
CA GLY A 44 3.24 -1.50 -3.82
C GLY A 44 2.96 -0.53 -2.66
N LEU A 45 3.04 -0.99 -1.40
CA LEU A 45 2.72 -0.20 -0.21
C LEU A 45 3.99 0.21 0.55
N LEU A 46 3.87 1.11 1.54
CA LEU A 46 5.00 1.52 2.37
C LEU A 46 5.31 0.55 3.51
N CYS A 47 4.35 -0.27 3.93
CA CYS A 47 4.56 -1.35 4.88
C CYS A 47 3.63 -2.53 4.60
N ALA A 48 4.02 -3.70 5.08
CA ALA A 48 3.21 -4.92 5.05
C ALA A 48 3.14 -5.55 6.44
N SER A 49 2.05 -6.24 6.72
CA SER A 49 1.79 -6.89 8.01
C SER A 49 1.22 -8.27 7.81
N TYR A 50 1.78 -9.23 8.55
CA TYR A 50 1.42 -10.62 8.45
C TYR A 50 1.24 -11.22 9.85
N CYS A 51 0.37 -12.22 9.97
CA CYS A 51 0.18 -12.99 11.20
C CYS A 51 0.43 -14.49 10.97
N PRO A 52 1.03 -15.21 11.94
CA PRO A 52 1.27 -16.65 11.81
C PRO A 52 -0.02 -17.47 11.69
N ILE A 53 -0.02 -18.43 10.78
CA ILE A 53 -1.13 -19.37 10.54
C ILE A 53 -0.63 -20.81 10.44
N ALA A 54 -1.55 -21.76 10.60
CA ALA A 54 -1.32 -23.12 10.13
C ALA A 54 -1.29 -23.14 8.59
N VAL A 55 -0.82 -24.25 8.01
CA VAL A 55 -0.79 -24.45 6.56
C VAL A 55 -2.19 -24.21 5.98
N PRO A 56 -2.37 -23.22 5.07
CA PRO A 56 -3.66 -22.93 4.48
C PRO A 56 -3.96 -23.88 3.31
N SER A 57 -5.23 -23.95 2.91
CA SER A 57 -5.54 -24.43 1.56
C SER A 57 -5.22 -23.33 0.55
N LEU A 58 -4.60 -23.67 -0.57
CA LEU A 58 -4.32 -22.73 -1.66
C LEU A 58 -5.38 -22.90 -2.76
N PRO A 59 -6.36 -21.97 -2.88
CA PRO A 59 -7.38 -22.07 -3.92
C PRO A 59 -6.79 -21.91 -5.33
N HIS A 60 -7.54 -22.39 -6.33
CA HIS A 60 -7.27 -22.07 -7.72
C HIS A 60 -7.27 -20.55 -7.93
N GLY A 61 -6.28 -20.04 -8.67
CA GLY A 61 -6.13 -18.59 -8.90
C GLY A 61 -5.31 -17.86 -7.84
N VAL A 62 -4.59 -18.57 -6.96
CA VAL A 62 -3.50 -17.99 -6.17
C VAL A 62 -2.17 -18.25 -6.87
N LYS A 63 -1.40 -17.20 -7.13
CA LYS A 63 -0.08 -17.27 -7.77
C LYS A 63 1.04 -17.10 -6.73
N PRO A 64 2.06 -17.96 -6.73
CA PRO A 64 3.27 -17.75 -5.93
C PRO A 64 4.21 -16.76 -6.63
N TYR A 65 4.99 -16.04 -5.83
CA TYR A 65 6.13 -15.24 -6.26
C TYR A 65 7.26 -15.43 -5.24
N ASP A 66 8.35 -16.03 -5.69
CA ASP A 66 9.56 -16.21 -4.90
C ASP A 66 10.34 -14.90 -4.90
N ALA A 67 10.40 -14.25 -3.74
CA ALA A 67 11.15 -13.02 -3.58
C ALA A 67 12.57 -13.28 -3.08
N ALA A 68 13.43 -12.28 -3.24
CA ALA A 68 14.85 -12.38 -2.90
C ALA A 68 15.15 -12.54 -1.39
N ASP A 69 14.17 -12.35 -0.51
CA ASP A 69 14.31 -12.53 0.95
C ASP A 69 13.99 -13.95 1.45
N GLY A 70 13.82 -14.90 0.51
CA GLY A 70 13.52 -16.29 0.80
C GLY A 70 12.06 -16.56 1.15
N TRP A 71 11.19 -15.55 1.10
CA TRP A 71 9.75 -15.73 1.28
C TRP A 71 9.04 -15.86 -0.06
N THR A 72 8.22 -16.90 -0.20
CA THR A 72 7.27 -17.04 -1.31
C THR A 72 5.96 -16.35 -0.95
N ARG A 73 5.60 -15.32 -1.71
CA ARG A 73 4.37 -14.55 -1.51
C ARG A 73 3.29 -15.04 -2.46
N HIS A 74 2.08 -15.17 -1.94
CA HIS A 74 0.94 -15.73 -2.63
C HIS A 74 -0.14 -14.67 -2.79
N PHE A 75 -0.52 -14.38 -4.03
CA PHE A 75 -1.50 -13.34 -4.35
C PHE A 75 -2.59 -13.84 -5.30
N CYS A 76 -3.77 -13.22 -5.22
CA CYS A 76 -4.90 -13.50 -6.09
C CYS A 76 -4.58 -13.07 -7.53
N SER A 77 -4.63 -14.01 -8.48
CA SER A 77 -4.37 -13.75 -9.89
C SER A 77 -5.37 -12.83 -10.56
N SER A 78 -6.55 -12.65 -9.96
CA SER A 78 -7.65 -11.86 -10.53
C SER A 78 -7.68 -10.42 -10.03
N CYS A 79 -7.30 -10.16 -8.77
CA CYS A 79 -7.37 -8.81 -8.18
C CYS A 79 -6.05 -8.30 -7.59
N GLY A 80 -4.96 -9.07 -7.65
CA GLY A 80 -3.64 -8.67 -7.14
C GLY A 80 -3.45 -8.82 -5.63
N CYS A 81 -4.53 -9.05 -4.88
CA CYS A 81 -4.50 -9.14 -3.41
C CYS A 81 -3.48 -10.14 -2.87
N HIS A 82 -2.53 -9.67 -2.07
CA HIS A 82 -1.67 -10.54 -1.28
C HIS A 82 -2.47 -11.21 -0.17
N VAL A 83 -2.33 -12.53 -0.05
CA VAL A 83 -3.08 -13.31 0.92
C VAL A 83 -2.14 -14.06 1.86
N PHE A 84 -1.21 -14.85 1.32
CA PHE A 84 -0.30 -15.65 2.14
C PHE A 84 1.15 -15.32 1.84
N ARG A 85 2.03 -15.67 2.77
CA ARG A 85 3.43 -15.92 2.47
C ARG A 85 3.93 -17.13 3.24
N CYS A 86 4.95 -17.78 2.71
CA CYS A 86 5.61 -18.86 3.41
C CYS A 86 7.11 -18.83 3.19
N LYS A 87 7.82 -19.47 4.11
CA LYS A 87 9.25 -19.67 4.04
C LYS A 87 9.57 -21.04 4.60
N THR A 88 10.49 -21.76 3.97
CA THR A 88 10.98 -23.02 4.51
C THR A 88 12.19 -22.73 5.37
N ALA A 89 12.10 -23.06 6.66
CA ALA A 89 13.20 -22.93 7.60
C ALA A 89 14.27 -24.00 7.35
N ASP A 90 15.47 -23.80 7.90
CA ASP A 90 16.57 -24.77 7.79
C ASP A 90 16.22 -26.14 8.40
N SER A 91 15.27 -26.19 9.32
CA SER A 91 14.71 -27.43 9.88
C SER A 91 13.89 -28.26 8.89
N GLY A 92 13.57 -27.69 7.72
CA GLY A 92 12.67 -28.27 6.72
C GLY A 92 11.19 -27.99 6.98
N GLU A 93 10.84 -27.35 8.09
CA GLU A 93 9.47 -26.93 8.38
C GLU A 93 9.12 -25.64 7.61
N THR A 94 7.96 -25.61 6.96
CA THR A 94 7.47 -24.41 6.27
C THR A 94 6.61 -23.58 7.22
N GLU A 95 7.05 -22.37 7.52
CA GLU A 95 6.25 -21.37 8.22
C GLU A 95 5.31 -20.66 7.25
N TRP A 96 4.06 -20.48 7.68
CA TRP A 96 3.01 -19.83 6.91
C TRP A 96 2.48 -18.62 7.66
N GLU A 97 2.27 -17.54 6.91
CA GLU A 97 1.71 -16.31 7.42
C GLU A 97 0.64 -15.75 6.48
N LEU A 98 -0.28 -15.00 7.08
CA LEU A 98 -1.46 -14.44 6.44
C LEU A 98 -1.36 -12.91 6.46
N ALA A 99 -1.60 -12.27 5.32
CA ALA A 99 -1.67 -10.82 5.24
C ALA A 99 -2.83 -10.29 6.09
N THR A 100 -2.59 -9.33 6.99
CA THR A 100 -3.61 -8.97 8.00
C THR A 100 -4.81 -8.22 7.41
N GLY A 101 -4.65 -7.57 6.26
CA GLY A 101 -5.72 -6.80 5.62
C GLY A 101 -6.83 -7.66 5.00
N VAL A 102 -6.59 -8.96 4.76
CA VAL A 102 -7.62 -9.87 4.24
C VAL A 102 -8.50 -10.48 5.34
N ILE A 103 -8.14 -10.29 6.61
CA ILE A 103 -8.88 -10.84 7.75
C ILE A 103 -10.15 -10.02 7.98
N THR A 104 -11.29 -10.69 7.98
CA THR A 104 -12.60 -10.08 8.21
C THR A 104 -13.15 -10.41 9.60
N GLU A 105 -12.80 -11.57 10.15
CA GLU A 105 -13.37 -12.10 11.40
C GLU A 105 -12.42 -13.10 12.07
N SER A 106 -12.37 -13.10 13.40
CA SER A 106 -11.70 -14.09 14.24
C SER A 106 -12.73 -14.94 14.98
N ILE A 107 -12.61 -16.28 14.94
CA ILE A 107 -13.63 -17.24 15.39
C ILE A 107 -12.99 -18.36 16.26
N PRO A 108 -13.40 -18.56 17.52
CA PRO A 108 -14.34 -17.72 18.26
C PRO A 108 -13.73 -16.33 18.51
N GLU A 109 -14.60 -15.34 18.74
CA GLU A 109 -14.14 -14.04 19.20
C GLU A 109 -13.59 -14.17 20.62
N ASP A 110 -12.35 -13.71 20.81
CA ASP A 110 -11.70 -13.65 22.12
C ASP A 110 -11.10 -12.25 22.30
N CYS A 111 -11.87 -11.36 22.94
CA CYS A 111 -11.44 -9.99 23.23
C CYS A 111 -10.21 -9.92 24.16
N SER A 112 -9.83 -11.02 24.83
CA SER A 112 -8.63 -11.07 25.65
C SER A 112 -7.35 -11.38 24.85
N LYS A 113 -7.48 -11.79 23.58
CA LYS A 113 -6.37 -12.19 22.72
C LYS A 113 -6.35 -11.45 21.38
N VAL A 114 -6.63 -10.16 21.41
CA VAL A 114 -6.53 -9.31 20.22
C VAL A 114 -5.08 -9.17 19.82
N MET A 115 -4.75 -9.49 18.56
CA MET A 115 -3.44 -9.23 17.99
C MET A 115 -3.09 -7.73 18.08
N GLN A 116 -1.88 -7.40 18.50
CA GLN A 116 -1.45 -6.02 18.74
C GLN A 116 -0.30 -5.66 17.81
N TYR A 117 -0.33 -4.48 17.19
CA TYR A 117 0.84 -3.96 16.48
C TYR A 117 1.83 -3.41 17.52
N THR A 118 2.96 -4.09 17.70
CA THR A 118 3.91 -3.75 18.78
C THR A 118 5.24 -3.20 18.27
N HIS A 119 5.56 -3.42 17.00
CA HIS A 119 6.85 -3.00 16.46
C HIS A 119 6.83 -2.73 14.94
N HIS A 120 7.84 -1.98 14.51
CA HIS A 120 8.21 -1.77 13.12
C HIS A 120 9.49 -2.53 12.78
N ASP A 121 9.47 -3.28 11.68
CA ASP A 121 10.64 -4.04 11.21
C ASP A 121 11.33 -3.37 10.02
N HIS A 122 12.67 -3.48 10.00
CA HIS A 122 13.51 -3.06 8.88
C HIS A 122 13.30 -1.60 8.45
N VAL A 123 13.04 -0.72 9.42
CA VAL A 123 12.80 0.71 9.16
C VAL A 123 14.00 1.36 8.46
N SER A 124 15.23 0.94 8.79
CA SER A 124 16.45 1.40 8.12
C SER A 124 16.42 1.25 6.59
N HIS A 125 15.71 0.27 6.03
CA HIS A 125 15.62 0.07 4.57
C HIS A 125 14.88 1.21 3.86
N THR A 126 14.10 1.99 4.60
CA THR A 126 13.35 3.14 4.07
C THR A 126 14.22 4.37 3.88
N LYS A 127 15.40 4.42 4.52
CA LYS A 127 16.32 5.57 4.63
C LYS A 127 15.76 6.80 5.34
N ASP A 128 14.46 7.06 5.29
CA ASP A 128 13.83 8.25 5.86
C ASP A 128 12.93 7.93 7.07
N GLY A 129 12.76 6.65 7.41
CA GLY A 129 11.86 6.15 8.45
C GLY A 129 10.52 5.63 7.92
N GLY A 130 10.23 5.79 6.62
CA GLY A 130 9.00 5.33 5.99
C GLY A 130 7.74 5.82 6.71
N ILE A 131 6.70 4.99 6.70
CA ILE A 131 5.44 5.27 7.41
C ILE A 131 5.54 5.06 8.94
N ALA A 132 6.62 4.45 9.44
CA ALA A 132 6.81 4.23 10.88
C ALA A 132 6.80 5.53 11.68
N VAL A 133 7.28 6.63 11.09
CA VAL A 133 7.31 7.95 11.74
C VAL A 133 5.91 8.52 12.01
N TRP A 134 4.89 8.02 11.31
CA TRP A 134 3.47 8.40 11.48
C TRP A 134 2.68 7.41 12.33
N ILE A 135 3.26 6.31 12.80
CA ILE A 135 2.58 5.32 13.65
C ILE A 135 3.46 5.06 14.89
N PRO A 136 3.75 6.09 15.72
CA PRO A 136 4.69 5.93 16.83
C PRO A 136 4.13 5.09 17.99
N GLU A 137 2.80 4.91 18.04
CA GLU A 137 2.09 4.20 19.11
C GLU A 137 0.90 3.41 18.55
N PHE A 138 0.46 2.39 19.25
CA PHE A 138 -0.76 1.65 18.95
C PHE A 138 -1.52 1.42 20.26
N GLN A 139 -2.77 1.87 20.34
CA GLN A 139 -3.60 1.78 21.56
C GLN A 139 -2.91 2.33 22.82
N GLY A 140 -2.15 3.43 22.69
CA GLY A 140 -1.43 4.08 23.79
C GLY A 140 -0.10 3.40 24.18
N GLN A 141 0.26 2.29 23.52
CA GLN A 141 1.56 1.65 23.68
C GLN A 141 2.51 2.11 22.57
N LYS A 142 3.71 2.58 22.95
CA LYS A 142 4.74 2.94 21.97
C LYS A 142 5.17 1.73 21.16
N MET A 143 5.26 1.88 19.84
CA MET A 143 5.78 0.83 18.97
C MET A 143 7.31 0.81 19.00
N GLU A 144 7.89 -0.38 19.11
CA GLU A 144 9.34 -0.59 19.07
C GLU A 144 9.88 -0.59 17.64
N PHE A 145 11.17 -0.29 17.48
CA PHE A 145 11.86 -0.30 16.18
C PHE A 145 12.89 -1.44 16.21
N LEU A 146 12.60 -2.53 15.52
CA LEU A 146 13.49 -3.69 15.43
C LEU A 146 14.40 -3.53 14.19
N GLU A 147 15.70 -3.72 14.43
CA GLU A 147 16.82 -3.53 13.49
C GLU A 147 17.08 -2.09 12.97
N GLY A 148 18.17 -1.51 13.51
CA GLY A 148 19.01 -0.51 12.83
C GLY A 148 18.48 0.93 12.81
N ALA A 149 19.05 1.75 13.70
CA ALA A 149 19.06 3.22 13.78
C ALA A 149 17.72 3.98 13.59
N ALA A 150 17.47 4.91 14.52
CA ALA A 150 16.50 5.98 14.31
C ALA A 150 16.68 6.62 12.92
N PRO A 151 15.60 7.05 12.26
CA PRO A 151 15.69 7.62 10.91
C PRO A 151 16.78 8.71 10.87
N PRO A 152 17.70 8.69 9.90
CA PRO A 152 18.73 9.70 9.79
C PRO A 152 18.04 11.07 9.67
N ARG A 153 18.37 11.98 10.60
CA ARG A 153 17.85 13.36 10.62
C ARG A 153 18.42 14.25 9.52
N ALA A 154 19.47 13.80 8.83
CA ALA A 154 20.19 14.61 7.86
C ALA A 154 19.69 14.34 6.44
N ARG A 155 19.10 15.36 5.81
CA ARG A 155 18.88 15.40 4.37
C ARG A 155 20.24 15.46 3.68
N GLU A 156 20.76 14.33 3.20
CA GLU A 156 21.92 14.35 2.31
C GLU A 156 21.58 15.17 1.07
N ALA A 157 22.55 15.96 0.60
CA ALA A 157 22.41 16.78 -0.60
C ALA A 157 22.39 15.88 -1.84
N VAL A 158 21.23 15.31 -2.16
CA VAL A 158 21.04 14.58 -3.42
C VAL A 158 20.85 15.60 -4.56
N LEU A 159 21.52 15.37 -5.70
CA LEU A 159 21.33 16.14 -6.93
C LEU A 159 19.84 16.18 -7.31
N GLN A 160 19.42 17.25 -7.98
CA GLN A 160 18.05 17.37 -8.47
C GLN A 160 17.83 16.38 -9.61
N GLU A 161 17.03 15.36 -9.38
CA GLU A 161 16.62 14.38 -10.39
C GLU A 161 15.42 14.93 -11.19
N ASP A 162 15.48 14.79 -12.52
CA ASP A 162 14.42 15.23 -13.45
C ASP A 162 13.28 14.21 -13.57
N HIS A 163 13.54 12.95 -13.18
CA HIS A 163 12.58 11.87 -13.16
C HIS A 163 12.71 11.05 -11.88
N LEU A 164 11.58 10.53 -11.40
CA LEU A 164 11.48 9.62 -10.27
C LEU A 164 11.24 8.20 -10.78
N PRO A 165 12.24 7.30 -10.71
CA PRO A 165 12.05 5.92 -11.12
C PRO A 165 11.08 5.19 -10.19
N ALA A 166 10.33 4.24 -10.75
CA ALA A 166 9.42 3.37 -10.03
C ALA A 166 9.50 1.95 -10.58
N SER A 167 9.50 0.94 -9.71
CA SER A 167 9.53 -0.45 -10.13
C SER A 167 9.02 -1.42 -9.08
N CYS A 168 8.32 -2.46 -9.51
CA CYS A 168 7.98 -3.61 -8.67
C CYS A 168 9.17 -4.53 -8.42
N ALA A 169 9.06 -5.43 -7.44
CA ALA A 169 10.16 -6.30 -7.01
C ALA A 169 10.70 -7.20 -8.14
N CYS A 170 9.84 -7.68 -9.04
CA CYS A 170 10.26 -8.56 -10.13
C CYS A 170 10.82 -7.81 -11.36
N GLY A 171 10.78 -6.47 -11.37
CA GLY A 171 11.29 -5.66 -12.47
C GLY A 171 10.44 -5.66 -13.74
N ARG A 172 9.33 -6.41 -13.79
CA ARG A 172 8.43 -6.43 -14.96
C ARG A 172 7.71 -5.10 -15.17
N VAL A 173 7.26 -4.48 -14.08
CA VAL A 173 6.70 -3.12 -14.13
C VAL A 173 7.82 -2.15 -13.78
N ARG A 174 8.19 -1.33 -14.76
CA ARG A 174 9.16 -0.25 -14.63
C ARG A 174 8.62 0.98 -15.34
N PHE A 175 8.62 2.10 -14.64
CA PHE A 175 8.22 3.39 -15.19
C PHE A 175 8.95 4.49 -14.43
N HIS A 176 8.84 5.72 -14.91
CA HIS A 176 9.22 6.88 -14.13
C HIS A 176 8.14 7.95 -14.18
N VAL A 177 8.19 8.84 -13.19
CA VAL A 177 7.35 10.01 -13.07
C VAL A 177 8.19 11.26 -13.30
N THR A 178 7.73 12.20 -14.11
CA THR A 178 8.40 13.50 -14.29
C THR A 178 7.87 14.53 -13.30
N ARG A 179 8.55 15.66 -13.14
CA ARG A 179 8.04 16.79 -12.34
C ARG A 179 6.76 17.37 -12.95
N PRO A 180 5.92 18.06 -12.14
CA PRO A 180 4.79 18.79 -12.70
C PRO A 180 5.26 19.77 -13.77
N ASN A 181 4.52 19.81 -14.87
CA ASN A 181 4.80 20.64 -16.04
C ASN A 181 3.45 21.19 -16.58
N PRO A 182 3.42 21.99 -17.66
CA PRO A 182 2.17 22.54 -18.17
C PRO A 182 1.07 21.50 -18.46
N ALA A 183 1.43 20.30 -18.92
CA ALA A 183 0.47 19.22 -19.16
C ALA A 183 -0.16 18.68 -17.87
N SER A 184 0.53 18.81 -16.73
CA SER A 184 0.05 18.36 -15.43
C SER A 184 -1.21 19.10 -14.94
N TYR A 185 -1.45 20.32 -15.46
CA TYR A 185 -2.58 21.16 -15.10
C TYR A 185 -3.82 20.94 -15.98
N LEU A 186 -3.71 20.13 -17.04
CA LEU A 186 -4.81 19.86 -17.98
C LEU A 186 -5.92 18.96 -17.42
N PRO A 187 -5.63 17.89 -16.65
CA PRO A 187 -6.69 17.02 -16.14
C PRO A 187 -7.68 17.77 -15.26
N ARG A 188 -8.91 17.27 -15.19
CA ARG A 188 -9.94 17.69 -14.23
C ARG A 188 -10.24 16.53 -13.30
N SER A 189 -10.43 16.81 -12.02
CA SER A 189 -10.84 15.83 -11.03
C SER A 189 -11.75 16.46 -9.99
N ASN A 190 -12.71 15.69 -9.50
CA ASN A 190 -13.37 15.96 -8.23
C ASN A 190 -12.33 16.07 -7.10
N ILE A 191 -12.67 16.75 -6.01
CA ILE A 191 -11.80 16.85 -4.85
C ILE A 191 -11.67 15.47 -4.19
N SER A 192 -10.43 15.09 -3.87
CA SER A 192 -10.13 13.82 -3.22
C SER A 192 -10.71 13.73 -1.81
N ASP A 193 -11.11 12.53 -1.41
CA ASP A 193 -11.53 12.22 -0.05
C ASP A 193 -10.44 12.49 1.00
N LEU A 194 -9.17 12.50 0.57
CA LEU A 194 -8.06 12.98 1.42
C LEU A 194 -8.32 14.38 1.95
N ILE A 195 -8.84 15.28 1.10
CA ILE A 195 -9.04 16.69 1.44
C ILE A 195 -10.40 16.90 2.09
N TYR A 196 -11.46 16.32 1.50
CA TYR A 196 -12.81 16.45 2.01
C TYR A 196 -13.50 15.09 2.12
N PRO A 197 -13.94 14.67 3.33
CA PRO A 197 -14.58 13.37 3.53
C PRO A 197 -15.83 13.22 2.66
N TYR A 198 -15.89 12.16 1.86
CA TYR A 198 -17.03 11.92 0.97
C TYR A 198 -18.35 11.71 1.74
N SER A 199 -18.26 11.19 2.97
CA SER A 199 -19.39 10.80 3.81
C SER A 199 -20.12 11.98 4.45
N SER A 200 -19.48 13.15 4.53
CA SER A 200 -20.00 14.31 5.27
C SER A 200 -19.84 15.65 4.54
N THR A 201 -19.17 15.68 3.38
CA THR A 201 -19.02 16.89 2.57
C THR A 201 -20.09 16.97 1.49
N ASP A 202 -20.66 18.16 1.30
CA ASP A 202 -21.60 18.43 0.21
C ASP A 202 -20.96 18.13 -1.16
N GLN A 203 -21.73 17.50 -2.05
CA GLN A 203 -21.30 17.20 -3.42
C GLN A 203 -20.97 18.46 -4.23
N ALA A 204 -21.62 19.60 -3.95
CA ALA A 204 -21.31 20.87 -4.58
C ALA A 204 -19.85 21.32 -4.34
N ILE A 205 -19.25 20.89 -3.23
CA ILE A 205 -17.83 21.12 -2.91
C ILE A 205 -16.97 20.05 -3.60
N THR A 206 -17.30 18.77 -3.41
CA THR A 206 -16.46 17.67 -3.91
C THR A 206 -16.43 17.55 -5.44
N GLN A 207 -17.42 18.11 -6.15
CA GLN A 207 -17.42 18.23 -7.62
C GLN A 207 -16.36 19.20 -8.18
N ASN A 208 -15.66 19.93 -7.31
CA ASN A 208 -14.57 20.84 -7.67
C ASN A 208 -14.96 21.86 -8.77
N PRO A 209 -16.00 22.70 -8.57
CA PRO A 209 -16.45 23.63 -9.61
C PRO A 209 -15.35 24.62 -10.03
N ALA A 210 -14.46 24.99 -9.10
CA ALA A 210 -13.32 25.88 -9.35
C ALA A 210 -12.15 25.21 -10.10
N ASP A 211 -12.23 23.90 -10.38
CA ASP A 211 -11.19 23.13 -11.07
C ASP A 211 -9.81 23.21 -10.38
N GLU A 212 -9.81 23.18 -9.04
CA GLU A 212 -8.60 23.18 -8.24
C GLU A 212 -7.73 21.99 -8.60
N LYS A 213 -6.48 22.27 -8.98
CA LYS A 213 -5.47 21.25 -9.30
C LYS A 213 -4.81 20.75 -8.03
N TRP A 214 -5.62 20.19 -7.13
CA TRP A 214 -5.25 19.83 -5.77
C TRP A 214 -4.10 18.80 -5.69
N TRP A 215 -3.85 18.05 -6.77
CA TRP A 215 -2.72 17.14 -6.89
C TRP A 215 -1.38 17.85 -7.14
N ILE A 216 -1.38 19.13 -7.52
CA ILE A 216 -0.14 19.89 -7.75
C ILE A 216 0.15 20.74 -6.51
N ARG A 217 1.33 20.52 -5.93
CA ARG A 217 1.70 21.05 -4.62
C ARG A 217 3.02 21.81 -4.69
N ALA A 218 3.35 22.52 -3.60
CA ALA A 218 4.60 23.24 -3.44
C ALA A 218 4.98 24.10 -4.67
N ALA A 219 4.05 24.97 -5.09
CA ALA A 219 4.21 25.86 -6.25
C ALA A 219 4.61 25.14 -7.56
N GLY A 220 4.05 23.95 -7.81
CA GLY A 220 4.28 23.22 -9.06
C GLY A 220 5.49 22.30 -9.04
N THR A 221 6.08 22.02 -7.87
CA THR A 221 7.29 21.18 -7.77
C THR A 221 7.02 19.75 -7.32
N LYS A 222 5.87 19.48 -6.72
CA LYS A 222 5.51 18.18 -6.13
C LYS A 222 4.09 17.75 -6.49
N TYR A 223 3.84 16.46 -6.39
CA TYR A 223 2.48 15.90 -6.42
C TYR A 223 1.93 15.70 -5.02
N LEU A 224 0.61 15.75 -4.84
CA LEU A 224 0.00 15.34 -3.59
C LEU A 224 0.17 13.83 -3.40
N ALA A 225 0.45 13.41 -2.16
CA ALA A 225 0.38 12.02 -1.73
C ALA A 225 -0.46 11.90 -0.46
N GLY A 226 -0.99 10.71 -0.21
CA GLY A 226 -1.77 10.44 1.00
C GLY A 226 -1.98 8.96 1.25
N THR A 227 -2.58 8.68 2.41
CA THR A 227 -2.90 7.34 2.88
C THR A 227 -4.39 7.06 2.73
N CYS A 228 -4.74 5.83 2.34
CA CYS A 228 -6.12 5.38 2.15
C CYS A 228 -6.38 4.10 2.96
N ALA A 229 -7.48 4.11 3.72
CA ALA A 229 -7.92 3.01 4.57
C ALA A 229 -9.23 2.35 4.09
N CYS A 230 -9.67 2.64 2.85
CA CYS A 230 -10.93 2.11 2.37
C CYS A 230 -10.90 0.58 2.21
N ARG A 231 -12.05 -0.06 2.41
CA ARG A 231 -12.20 -1.52 2.27
C ARG A 231 -11.66 -2.05 0.94
N SER A 232 -11.88 -1.32 -0.15
CA SER A 232 -11.47 -1.81 -1.48
C SER A 232 -9.95 -1.76 -1.70
N CYS A 233 -9.27 -0.68 -1.27
CA CYS A 233 -7.81 -0.62 -1.30
C CYS A 233 -7.20 -1.69 -0.41
N ARG A 234 -7.75 -1.85 0.81
CA ARG A 234 -7.34 -2.90 1.73
C ARG A 234 -7.38 -4.29 1.10
N LEU A 235 -8.54 -4.67 0.57
CA LEU A 235 -8.74 -6.01 0.02
C LEU A 235 -8.10 -6.20 -1.36
N ALA A 236 -7.73 -5.13 -2.07
CA ALA A 236 -6.97 -5.20 -3.31
C ALA A 236 -5.47 -5.41 -3.05
N ALA A 237 -4.93 -4.82 -2.00
CA ALA A 237 -3.52 -4.94 -1.63
C ALA A 237 -3.24 -6.15 -0.73
N GLY A 238 -4.16 -6.44 0.19
CA GLY A 238 -3.98 -7.41 1.28
C GLY A 238 -3.55 -6.78 2.62
N PHE A 239 -3.42 -5.46 2.71
CA PHE A 239 -2.90 -4.75 3.89
C PHE A 239 -3.72 -3.50 4.22
N GLU A 240 -3.57 -2.99 5.43
CA GLU A 240 -4.43 -1.95 6.01
C GLU A 240 -4.36 -0.59 5.33
N ILE A 241 -3.15 -0.17 4.92
CA ILE A 241 -2.87 1.21 4.54
C ILE A 241 -2.27 1.25 3.13
N GLN A 242 -3.09 1.65 2.16
CA GLN A 242 -2.61 1.95 0.82
C GLN A 242 -2.06 3.38 0.78
N THR A 243 -0.98 3.60 0.03
CA THR A 243 -0.39 4.93 -0.16
C THR A 243 -0.41 5.29 -1.64
N TRP A 244 -0.97 6.45 -1.95
CA TRP A 244 -1.14 6.94 -3.31
C TRP A 244 -0.48 8.30 -3.48
N THR A 245 0.10 8.54 -4.65
CA THR A 245 0.38 9.88 -5.15
C THR A 245 -0.39 10.10 -6.45
N PHE A 246 -0.89 11.32 -6.65
CA PHE A 246 -1.82 11.64 -7.74
C PHE A 246 -1.05 12.29 -8.89
N VAL A 247 -0.81 11.54 -9.96
CA VAL A 247 0.08 11.93 -11.05
C VAL A 247 -0.71 11.98 -12.34
N PRO A 248 -0.67 13.09 -13.08
CA PRO A 248 -1.27 13.16 -14.40
C PRO A 248 -0.69 12.11 -15.34
N ARG A 249 -1.52 11.48 -16.16
CA ARG A 249 -1.11 10.41 -17.09
C ARG A 249 0.02 10.84 -18.01
N ALA A 250 0.02 12.11 -18.45
CA ALA A 250 1.07 12.72 -19.27
C ALA A 250 2.46 12.81 -18.59
N ASN A 251 2.54 12.57 -17.28
CA ASN A 251 3.77 12.60 -16.50
C ASN A 251 4.29 11.20 -16.15
N ILE A 252 3.68 10.13 -16.66
CA ILE A 252 4.07 8.74 -16.40
C ILE A 252 4.58 8.11 -17.69
N PHE A 253 5.79 7.54 -17.63
CA PHE A 253 6.48 6.96 -18.78
C PHE A 253 6.98 5.56 -18.46
N PHE A 254 6.50 4.57 -19.18
CA PHE A 254 6.87 3.16 -19.04
C PHE A 254 8.20 2.85 -19.71
N HIS A 255 8.96 1.98 -19.06
CA HIS A 255 10.19 1.39 -19.58
C HIS A 255 9.86 -0.02 -20.07
N VAL A 256 9.73 -0.19 -21.39
CA VAL A 256 9.31 -1.43 -22.03
C VAL A 256 10.54 -2.14 -22.58
N ALA A 257 10.79 -3.36 -22.12
CA ALA A 257 11.88 -4.18 -22.63
C ALA A 257 11.56 -4.68 -24.05
N GLU A 258 12.53 -4.59 -24.96
CA GLU A 258 12.39 -5.03 -26.34
C GLU A 258 12.91 -6.47 -26.57
N PRO A 259 12.34 -7.21 -27.54
CA PRO A 259 12.89 -8.49 -28.00
C PRO A 259 14.27 -8.28 -28.66
N GLY A 260 15.33 -8.27 -27.85
CA GLY A 260 16.70 -7.97 -28.30
C GLY A 260 17.60 -7.32 -27.23
N GLY A 261 17.06 -7.01 -26.05
CA GLY A 261 17.84 -6.47 -24.92
C GLY A 261 17.91 -4.94 -24.87
N GLY A 262 17.16 -4.24 -25.74
CA GLY A 262 16.90 -2.80 -25.66
C GLY A 262 15.75 -2.46 -24.72
N GLU A 263 15.57 -1.17 -24.47
CA GLU A 263 14.46 -0.62 -23.68
C GLU A 263 13.92 0.61 -24.41
N THR A 264 12.61 0.65 -24.59
CA THR A 264 11.92 1.81 -25.16
C THR A 264 11.08 2.49 -24.09
N ILE A 265 11.13 3.82 -24.09
CA ILE A 265 10.35 4.65 -23.17
C ILE A 265 9.09 5.13 -23.88
N VAL A 266 7.92 4.76 -23.36
CA VAL A 266 6.61 5.15 -23.91
C VAL A 266 5.78 5.88 -22.87
N PRO A 267 4.98 6.91 -23.24
CA PRO A 267 4.02 7.51 -22.32
C PRO A 267 2.97 6.49 -21.87
N LEU A 268 2.37 6.70 -20.70
CA LEU A 268 1.32 5.83 -20.20
C LEU A 268 0.06 5.90 -21.08
N ASP A 269 -0.22 4.75 -21.70
CA ASP A 269 -1.45 4.45 -22.41
C ASP A 269 -1.87 3.02 -22.06
N PHE A 270 -2.94 2.88 -21.28
CA PHE A 270 -3.40 1.57 -20.80
C PHE A 270 -3.81 0.63 -21.93
N ASP A 271 -4.26 1.16 -23.07
CA ASP A 271 -4.72 0.36 -24.20
C ASP A 271 -3.57 -0.03 -25.13
N ALA A 272 -2.49 0.78 -25.18
CA ALA A 272 -1.34 0.55 -26.05
C ALA A 272 -0.17 -0.16 -25.34
N LEU A 273 -0.16 -0.25 -24.00
CA LEU A 273 0.87 -0.99 -23.27
C LEU A 273 0.82 -2.49 -23.60
N PRO A 274 1.99 -3.17 -23.71
CA PRO A 274 2.03 -4.62 -23.85
C PRO A 274 1.22 -5.34 -22.76
N ALA A 275 0.39 -6.29 -23.19
CA ALA A 275 -0.63 -6.94 -22.35
C ALA A 275 -0.08 -7.75 -21.17
N ASP A 276 1.23 -8.02 -21.13
CA ASP A 276 1.89 -8.81 -20.08
C ASP A 276 2.56 -7.96 -18.98
N ILE A 277 2.61 -6.63 -19.13
CA ILE A 277 3.21 -5.72 -18.14
C ILE A 277 2.28 -5.50 -16.95
N LEU A 278 1.05 -5.06 -17.21
CA LEU A 278 0.02 -4.79 -16.21
C LEU A 278 -1.11 -5.82 -16.32
N THR A 279 -1.70 -6.16 -15.19
CA THR A 279 -2.95 -6.91 -15.12
C THR A 279 -4.02 -6.00 -14.53
N SER A 280 -5.12 -5.84 -15.26
CA SER A 280 -6.21 -4.95 -14.87
C SER A 280 -7.34 -5.71 -14.16
N TYR A 281 -7.79 -5.17 -13.03
CA TYR A 281 -8.96 -5.63 -12.31
C TYR A 281 -10.00 -4.51 -12.19
N ARG A 282 -11.22 -4.76 -12.69
CA ARG A 282 -12.34 -3.84 -12.53
C ARG A 282 -12.99 -4.04 -11.17
N SER A 283 -12.67 -3.17 -10.20
CA SER A 283 -13.18 -3.31 -8.82
C SER A 283 -14.61 -2.80 -8.62
N SER A 284 -15.10 -1.95 -9.51
CA SER A 284 -16.49 -1.47 -9.57
C SER A 284 -16.77 -0.95 -10.99
N PRO A 285 -18.01 -0.57 -11.34
CA PRO A 285 -18.27 0.15 -12.58
C PRO A 285 -17.28 1.32 -12.71
N ASP A 286 -16.64 1.39 -13.87
CA ASP A 286 -15.72 2.46 -14.26
C ASP A 286 -14.44 2.67 -13.43
N VAL A 287 -14.15 1.80 -12.46
CA VAL A 287 -12.89 1.82 -11.68
C VAL A 287 -12.03 0.63 -12.04
N LEU A 288 -10.75 0.90 -12.31
CA LEU A 288 -9.73 -0.07 -12.68
C LEU A 288 -8.56 -0.01 -11.71
N ARG A 289 -8.02 -1.19 -11.40
CA ARG A 289 -6.85 -1.38 -10.55
C ARG A 289 -5.82 -2.15 -11.37
N GLU A 290 -4.64 -1.58 -11.51
CA GLU A 290 -3.55 -2.19 -12.25
C GLU A 290 -2.53 -2.78 -11.26
N PHE A 291 -2.16 -4.03 -11.47
CA PHE A 291 -1.17 -4.72 -10.66
C PHE A 291 -0.19 -5.51 -11.53
N CYS A 292 0.96 -5.85 -10.98
CA CYS A 292 1.91 -6.72 -11.67
C CYS A 292 1.44 -8.18 -11.63
N GLY A 293 1.14 -8.76 -12.79
CA GLY A 293 0.67 -10.15 -12.91
C GLY A 293 1.67 -11.23 -12.47
N THR A 294 2.91 -10.85 -12.17
CA THR A 294 4.01 -11.73 -11.71
C THR A 294 4.22 -11.70 -10.20
N CYS A 295 4.32 -10.52 -9.59
CA CYS A 295 4.61 -10.41 -8.16
C CYS A 295 3.43 -9.91 -7.32
N GLY A 296 2.31 -9.52 -7.93
CA GLY A 296 1.12 -9.02 -7.22
C GLY A 296 1.14 -7.53 -6.85
N ALA A 297 2.25 -6.83 -7.12
CA ALA A 297 2.41 -5.44 -6.71
C ALA A 297 1.30 -4.56 -7.27
N THR A 298 0.63 -3.82 -6.37
CA THR A 298 -0.33 -2.79 -6.76
C THR A 298 0.44 -1.65 -7.43
N VAL A 299 0.02 -1.25 -8.63
CA VAL A 299 0.71 -0.22 -9.44
C VAL A 299 -0.13 1.04 -9.51
N PHE A 300 -1.34 0.93 -10.07
CA PHE A 300 -2.21 2.08 -10.29
C PHE A 300 -3.64 1.83 -9.83
N TRP A 301 -4.30 2.92 -9.50
CA TRP A 301 -5.75 3.02 -9.49
C TRP A 301 -6.14 4.14 -10.47
N HIS A 302 -7.18 3.90 -11.27
CA HIS A 302 -7.74 4.91 -12.16
C HIS A 302 -9.23 4.64 -12.40
N ASP A 303 -9.90 5.65 -12.92
CA ASP A 303 -11.32 5.61 -13.20
C ASP A 303 -11.64 6.31 -14.53
N LYS A 304 -12.88 6.21 -15.00
CA LYS A 304 -13.30 6.88 -16.24
C LYS A 304 -13.71 8.34 -16.09
N TRP A 305 -13.93 8.83 -14.87
CA TRP A 305 -14.41 10.21 -14.65
C TRP A 305 -13.26 11.22 -14.47
N ARG A 306 -12.05 10.77 -14.16
CA ARG A 306 -10.78 11.51 -14.17
C ARG A 306 -9.67 10.68 -14.85
N PRO A 307 -9.85 10.28 -16.12
CA PRO A 307 -9.00 9.29 -16.80
C PRO A 307 -7.53 9.71 -16.94
N ASP A 308 -7.25 11.02 -16.85
CA ASP A 308 -5.90 11.56 -16.97
C ASP A 308 -5.24 11.89 -15.63
N LEU A 309 -5.86 11.58 -14.48
CA LEU A 309 -5.22 11.69 -13.16
C LEU A 309 -5.15 10.30 -12.52
N ILE A 310 -3.93 9.76 -12.42
CA ILE A 310 -3.67 8.38 -12.03
C ILE A 310 -3.16 8.33 -10.60
N ASP A 311 -3.68 7.41 -9.80
CA ASP A 311 -3.18 7.15 -8.46
C ASP A 311 -2.04 6.14 -8.57
N VAL A 312 -0.83 6.56 -8.19
CA VAL A 312 0.39 5.75 -8.27
C VAL A 312 0.78 5.23 -6.90
N SER A 313 1.00 3.92 -6.80
CA SER A 313 1.40 3.27 -5.55
C SER A 313 2.79 3.72 -5.11
N VAL A 314 2.87 4.43 -3.97
CA VAL A 314 4.11 5.08 -3.50
C VAL A 314 5.17 4.05 -3.12
N GLY A 315 4.78 2.84 -2.71
CA GLY A 315 5.70 1.76 -2.39
C GLY A 315 6.62 1.35 -3.54
N LEU A 316 6.29 1.69 -4.79
CA LEU A 316 7.10 1.39 -5.97
C LEU A 316 8.17 2.45 -6.27
N LEU A 317 8.04 3.67 -5.73
CA LEU A 317 8.92 4.79 -6.03
C LEU A 317 10.34 4.54 -5.48
N ARG A 318 11.34 4.90 -6.28
CA ARG A 318 12.77 4.71 -6.01
C ARG A 318 13.46 6.05 -5.79
N ALA A 319 12.87 6.88 -4.94
CA ALA A 319 13.45 8.16 -4.58
C ALA A 319 14.76 7.95 -3.80
N ALA A 320 15.78 8.71 -4.16
CA ALA A 320 17.09 8.60 -3.52
C ALA A 320 17.03 8.92 -2.02
N GLU A 321 16.20 9.89 -1.63
CA GLU A 321 16.04 10.35 -0.25
C GLU A 321 15.31 9.37 0.68
N GLY A 322 14.57 8.40 0.13
CA GLY A 322 13.88 7.39 0.95
C GLY A 322 12.48 7.03 0.49
N ALA A 323 11.82 6.23 1.31
CA ALA A 323 10.55 5.59 1.00
C ALA A 323 9.39 6.56 0.81
N ARG A 324 9.39 7.68 1.54
CA ARG A 324 8.35 8.71 1.48
C ARG A 324 8.49 9.65 0.29
N ALA A 325 9.63 9.64 -0.41
CA ALA A 325 9.87 10.46 -1.62
C ALA A 325 9.52 11.95 -1.43
N GLU A 326 9.81 12.53 -0.26
CA GLU A 326 9.34 13.86 0.14
C GLU A 326 9.84 15.00 -0.76
N ARG A 327 10.88 14.79 -1.58
CA ARG A 327 11.28 15.82 -2.57
C ARG A 327 10.35 15.82 -3.77
N TRP A 328 9.63 14.74 -4.02
CA TRP A 328 8.75 14.54 -5.17
C TRP A 328 7.26 14.67 -4.82
N VAL A 329 6.90 14.29 -3.61
CA VAL A 329 5.52 14.31 -3.14
C VAL A 329 5.35 15.14 -1.88
N ASP A 330 4.17 15.74 -1.74
CA ASP A 330 3.70 16.49 -0.59
C ASP A 330 2.63 15.66 0.11
N TRP A 331 2.92 15.18 1.32
CA TRP A 331 2.04 14.28 2.05
C TRP A 331 0.88 15.05 2.69
N TRP A 332 -0.34 14.59 2.44
CA TRP A 332 -1.52 15.07 3.14
C TRP A 332 -1.53 14.55 4.57
N THR A 333 -1.46 15.46 5.54
CA THR A 333 -1.30 15.11 6.96
C THR A 333 -2.55 15.32 7.81
N GLU A 334 -3.60 15.94 7.25
CA GLU A 334 -4.79 16.28 8.04
C GLU A 334 -5.75 15.10 8.24
N ARG A 335 -5.67 14.10 7.35
CA ARG A 335 -6.63 13.00 7.28
C ARG A 335 -6.06 11.75 6.60
N VAL A 336 -6.51 10.58 7.05
CA VAL A 336 -6.43 9.33 6.27
C VAL A 336 -7.71 9.17 5.45
N SER A 337 -7.57 9.02 4.13
CA SER A 337 -8.73 8.89 3.25
C SER A 337 -9.54 7.63 3.58
N PHE A 338 -10.86 7.80 3.63
CA PHE A 338 -11.85 6.79 3.99
C PHE A 338 -11.57 6.17 5.37
N THR A 339 -11.12 6.96 6.36
CA THR A 339 -10.88 6.45 7.72
C THR A 339 -12.13 5.82 8.34
N GLU A 340 -13.33 6.28 7.97
CA GLU A 340 -14.61 5.72 8.37
C GLU A 340 -14.83 4.28 7.84
N ASP A 341 -14.16 3.91 6.75
CA ASP A 341 -14.23 2.57 6.15
C ASP A 341 -13.22 1.58 6.75
N ALA A 342 -12.39 2.00 7.71
CA ALA A 342 -11.38 1.12 8.31
C ALA A 342 -11.99 -0.18 8.87
N GLU A 343 -13.22 -0.10 9.41
CA GLU A 343 -13.99 -1.21 9.96
C GLU A 343 -14.84 -1.94 8.90
N ASN A 344 -15.04 -1.35 7.73
CA ASN A 344 -15.97 -1.84 6.74
C ASN A 344 -15.57 -3.24 6.24
N GLY A 345 -16.52 -4.19 6.30
CA GLY A 345 -16.30 -5.60 5.98
C GLY A 345 -15.48 -6.38 7.03
N ARG A 346 -15.42 -5.88 8.27
CA ARG A 346 -14.85 -6.58 9.43
C ARG A 346 -15.86 -6.68 10.56
N VAL A 347 -15.62 -7.60 11.48
CA VAL A 347 -16.43 -7.75 12.70
C VAL A 347 -15.54 -7.91 13.94
N GLY A 348 -16.09 -7.56 15.10
CA GLY A 348 -15.48 -7.81 16.40
C GLY A 348 -14.09 -7.18 16.56
N THR A 349 -13.20 -7.94 17.20
CA THR A 349 -11.80 -7.57 17.47
C THR A 349 -11.01 -7.12 16.22
N GLU A 350 -11.32 -7.68 15.04
CA GLU A 350 -10.66 -7.31 13.77
C GLU A 350 -11.01 -5.89 13.32
N ALA A 351 -12.29 -5.49 13.47
CA ALA A 351 -12.74 -4.13 13.19
C ALA A 351 -12.10 -3.12 14.16
N GLN A 352 -12.07 -3.46 15.45
CA GLN A 352 -11.48 -2.61 16.49
C GLN A 352 -9.98 -2.39 16.26
N ARG A 353 -9.24 -3.45 15.92
CA ARG A 353 -7.79 -3.37 15.62
C ARG A 353 -7.53 -2.47 14.41
N ALA A 354 -8.32 -2.62 13.35
CA ALA A 354 -8.20 -1.78 12.16
C ALA A 354 -8.47 -0.30 12.46
N ARG A 355 -9.59 0.01 13.14
CA ARG A 355 -9.89 1.39 13.55
C ARG A 355 -8.77 2.00 14.38
N ALA A 356 -8.24 1.25 15.35
CA ALA A 356 -7.16 1.72 16.21
C ALA A 356 -5.87 2.04 15.41
N LEU A 357 -5.54 1.22 14.40
CA LEU A 357 -4.36 1.45 13.58
C LEU A 357 -4.50 2.72 12.75
N ILE A 358 -5.66 2.88 12.09
CA ILE A 358 -5.92 4.05 11.24
C ILE A 358 -6.02 5.33 12.06
N HIS A 359 -6.61 5.26 13.26
CA HIS A 359 -6.61 6.37 14.21
C HIS A 359 -5.19 6.77 14.62
N SER A 360 -4.34 5.80 14.96
CA SER A 360 -2.93 6.06 15.28
C SER A 360 -2.19 6.73 14.12
N LEU A 361 -2.36 6.21 12.89
CA LEU A 361 -1.78 6.79 11.70
C LEU A 361 -2.22 8.24 11.48
N GLU A 362 -3.52 8.53 11.60
CA GLU A 362 -4.04 9.87 11.40
C GLU A 362 -3.50 10.88 12.44
N GLU A 363 -3.46 10.49 13.71
CA GLU A 363 -2.90 11.34 14.76
C GLU A 363 -1.39 11.52 14.59
N GLY A 364 -0.66 10.46 14.25
CA GLY A 364 0.77 10.53 14.00
C GLY A 364 1.15 11.37 12.77
N LEU A 365 0.33 11.36 11.71
CA LEU A 365 0.45 12.29 10.57
C LEU A 365 0.31 13.75 11.01
N ARG A 366 -0.73 14.07 11.80
CA ARG A 366 -0.95 15.43 12.33
C ARG A 366 0.19 15.87 13.25
N GLN A 367 0.66 14.99 14.12
CA GLN A 367 1.80 15.26 15.01
C GLN A 367 3.11 15.45 14.24
N TRP A 368 3.34 14.67 13.19
CA TRP A 368 4.51 14.83 12.33
C TRP A 368 4.49 16.19 11.63
N CYS A 369 3.37 16.60 11.04
CA CYS A 369 3.22 17.92 10.42
C CYS A 369 3.57 19.07 11.38
N ARG A 370 3.08 19.01 12.63
CA ARG A 370 3.39 20.01 13.67
C ARG A 370 4.87 20.06 14.10
N ARG A 371 5.65 19.01 13.82
CA ARG A 371 7.08 18.94 14.17
C ARG A 371 8.00 19.40 13.03
N GLU A 372 7.53 19.30 11.79
CA GLU A 372 8.27 19.68 10.58
C GLU A 372 8.00 21.12 10.12
N GLN A 373 6.92 21.74 10.64
CA GLN A 373 6.69 23.20 10.60
C GLN A 373 7.49 23.88 11.71
#